data_AF-A0A6V7K319-F1
#
_entry.id   AF-A0A6V7K319-F1
#
_cell.length_a   1.000
_cell.length_b   1.000
_cell.length_c   1.000
_cell.angle_alpha   90.00
_cell.angle_beta   90.00
_cell.angle_gamma   90.00
#
_symmetry.space_group_name_H-M   'P 1'
#
loop_
_entity.id
_entity.type
_entity.pdbx_description
1 polymer ?
#
loop_
_entity_poly.entity_id
_entity_poly.type
_entity_poly.pdbx_seq_one_letter_code
_entity_poly.pdbx_strand_id
1 'polypeptide(L)'
;VYAAVFQPLRVSRHQFKKVLNCMKTIRQLKYQEVYAQEKVTKVDSLSLVLSGKLVVSQNGRALHIVFPHQFLDSPEWFGVSTDEYFQ
;
A
#
# COMPACT_ATOMS: atom_id res chain seq x y z
N VAL A 1 10.24 4.91 -7.36
CA VAL A 1 8.87 5.47 -7.19
C VAL A 1 8.46 6.44 -8.30
N TYR A 2 8.87 7.72 -8.33
CA TYR A 2 8.33 8.69 -9.30
C TYR A 2 8.42 8.22 -10.77
N ALA A 3 9.62 7.92 -11.25
CA ALA A 3 9.84 7.50 -12.64
C ALA A 3 9.17 6.17 -12.99
N ALA A 4 9.01 5.28 -12.01
CA ALA A 4 8.48 3.93 -12.22
C ALA A 4 6.95 3.87 -12.15
N VAL A 5 6.32 4.69 -11.29
CA VAL A 5 4.88 4.62 -11.00
C VAL A 5 4.14 5.83 -11.53
N PHE A 6 4.64 7.03 -11.26
CA PHE A 6 3.91 8.28 -11.48
C PHE A 6 4.17 8.89 -12.85
N GLN A 7 5.41 8.78 -13.34
CA GLN A 7 5.79 9.29 -14.67
C GLN A 7 5.03 8.57 -15.81
N PRO A 8 4.86 7.23 -15.83
CA PRO A 8 4.06 6.55 -16.86
C PRO A 8 2.60 6.98 -16.86
N LEU A 9 2.07 7.36 -15.70
CA LEU A 9 0.71 7.90 -15.52
C LEU A 9 0.59 9.40 -15.86
N ARG A 10 1.63 10.00 -16.45
CA ARG A 10 1.69 11.43 -16.81
C ARG A 10 1.52 12.38 -15.62
N VAL A 11 1.86 11.93 -14.41
CA VAL A 11 1.87 12.79 -13.21
C VAL A 11 3.13 13.64 -13.23
N SER A 12 2.97 14.96 -13.26
CA SER A 12 4.09 15.90 -13.20
C SER A 12 4.82 15.83 -11.86
N ARG A 13 6.10 16.22 -11.82
CA ARG A 13 6.85 16.32 -10.55
C ARG A 13 6.17 17.26 -9.54
N HIS A 14 5.48 18.29 -10.01
CA HIS A 14 4.74 19.22 -9.16
C HIS A 14 3.52 18.54 -8.51
N GLN A 15 2.74 17.77 -9.27
CA GLN A 15 1.64 16.97 -8.72
C GLN A 15 2.16 15.88 -7.77
N PHE A 16 3.25 15.20 -8.12
CA PHE A 16 3.87 14.21 -7.25
C PHE A 16 4.34 14.82 -5.92
N LYS A 17 4.88 16.05 -5.93
CA LYS A 17 5.21 16.77 -4.70
C LYS A 17 3.99 16.98 -3.80
N LYS A 18 2.81 17.27 -4.36
CA LYS A 18 1.56 17.36 -3.59
C LYS A 18 1.20 16.01 -2.95
N VAL A 19 1.37 14.90 -3.68
CA VAL A 19 1.17 13.55 -3.13
C VAL A 19 2.12 13.27 -1.97
N LEU A 20 3.41 13.64 -2.11
CA LEU A 20 4.39 13.49 -1.04
C LEU A 20 4.04 14.32 0.20
N ASN A 21 3.44 15.50 0.05
CA ASN A 21 2.98 16.30 1.18
C ASN A 21 1.83 15.64 1.95
N CYS A 22 1.08 14.73 1.33
CA CYS A 22 0.03 13.94 1.97
C CYS A 22 0.56 12.64 2.59
N MET A 23 1.83 12.30 2.35
CA MET A 23 2.44 11.08 2.90
C MET A 23 2.59 11.22 4.41
N LYS A 24 1.83 10.42 5.18
CA LYS A 24 1.88 10.45 6.65
C LYS A 24 3.20 9.92 7.20
N THR A 25 3.68 8.78 6.70
CA THR A 25 4.86 8.09 7.25
C THR A 25 5.47 7.10 6.26
N ILE A 26 6.74 6.74 6.48
CA ILE A 26 7.39 5.58 5.86
C ILE A 26 7.56 4.52 6.96
N ARG A 27 6.84 3.40 6.82
CA ARG A 27 6.95 2.28 7.76
C ARG A 27 7.98 1.26 7.27
N GLN A 28 8.95 0.95 8.11
CA GLN A 28 9.84 -0.19 7.91
C GLN A 28 9.24 -1.41 8.58
N LEU A 29 9.32 -2.57 7.90
CA LEU A 29 8.82 -3.85 8.40
C LEU A 29 10.01 -4.80 8.60
N LYS A 30 10.01 -5.51 9.73
CA LYS A 30 10.96 -6.59 9.98
C LYS A 30 10.59 -7.83 9.16
N TYR A 31 11.53 -8.75 9.03
CA TYR A 31 11.26 -10.05 8.41
C TYR A 31 10.10 -10.74 9.14
N GLN A 32 9.11 -11.20 8.37
CA GLN A 32 7.87 -11.83 8.86
C GLN A 32 6.97 -10.94 9.74
N GLU A 33 7.21 -9.62 9.80
CA GLU A 33 6.27 -8.70 10.46
C GLU A 33 4.96 -8.62 9.70
N VAL A 34 3.84 -8.71 10.41
CA VAL A 34 2.50 -8.55 9.85
C VAL A 34 2.22 -7.05 9.67
N TYR A 35 2.08 -6.63 8.42
CA TYR A 35 1.70 -5.25 8.09
C TYR A 35 0.24 -4.97 8.46
N ALA A 36 -0.66 -5.84 7.97
CA ALA A 36 -2.11 -5.74 8.15
C ALA A 36 -2.72 -7.14 8.32
N GLN A 37 -3.83 -7.20 9.04
CA GLN A 37 -4.61 -8.41 9.27
C GLN A 37 -6.10 -8.13 9.00
N GLU A 38 -6.72 -9.04 8.26
CA GLU A 38 -8.15 -9.00 7.91
C GLU A 38 -9.00 -8.81 9.17
N LYS A 39 -10.00 -7.91 9.10
CA LYS A 39 -10.93 -7.58 10.21
C LYS A 39 -10.30 -7.00 11.50
N VAL A 40 -8.99 -6.76 11.51
CA VAL A 40 -8.26 -6.24 12.68
C VAL A 40 -7.63 -4.89 12.36
N THR A 41 -6.90 -4.80 11.25
CA THR A 41 -6.27 -3.56 10.83
C THR A 41 -7.32 -2.69 10.14
N LYS A 42 -7.49 -1.45 10.64
CA LYS A 42 -8.32 -0.45 9.97
C LYS A 42 -7.63 0.04 8.71
N VAL A 43 -8.41 0.31 7.68
CA VAL A 43 -7.90 0.93 6.46
C VAL A 43 -8.05 2.45 6.62
N ASP A 44 -6.96 3.15 6.90
CA ASP A 44 -6.94 4.60 7.17
C ASP A 44 -5.92 5.37 6.30
N SER A 45 -5.20 4.64 5.46
CA SER A 45 -4.13 5.13 4.61
C SER A 45 -3.91 4.23 3.41
N LEU A 46 -3.43 4.84 2.32
CA LEU A 46 -3.00 4.16 1.11
C LEU A 46 -1.48 3.96 1.17
N SER A 47 -1.03 2.71 1.05
CA SER A 47 0.35 2.26 1.24
C SER A 47 0.93 1.65 -0.01
N LEU A 48 2.11 2.14 -0.38
CA LEU A 48 2.89 1.69 -1.54
C LEU A 48 4.15 0.97 -1.08
N VAL A 49 4.42 -0.23 -1.61
CA VAL A 49 5.66 -0.95 -1.32
C VAL A 49 6.83 -0.22 -1.97
N LEU A 50 7.76 0.30 -1.16
CA LEU A 50 8.94 1.01 -1.68
C LEU A 50 10.07 0.04 -2.06
N SER A 51 10.23 -1.04 -1.31
CA SER A 51 11.28 -2.04 -1.50
C SER A 51 10.89 -3.36 -0.83
N GLY A 52 11.57 -4.45 -1.21
CA GLY A 52 11.29 -5.79 -0.69
C GLY A 52 10.06 -6.43 -1.35
N LYS A 53 9.49 -7.42 -0.68
CA LYS A 53 8.28 -8.12 -1.11
C LYS A 53 7.43 -8.49 0.09
N LEU A 54 6.11 -8.39 -0.04
CA LEU A 54 5.18 -8.85 0.97
C LEU A 54 4.40 -10.05 0.44
N VAL A 55 4.04 -10.96 1.33
CA VAL A 55 3.18 -12.09 1.00
C VAL A 55 1.83 -11.83 1.61
N VAL A 56 0.79 -11.88 0.80
CA VAL A 56 -0.59 -11.90 1.28
C VAL A 56 -1.01 -13.34 1.42
N SER A 57 -1.52 -13.68 2.59
CA SER A 57 -1.93 -15.04 2.93
C SER A 57 -3.27 -15.04 3.64
N GLN A 58 -4.07 -16.06 3.38
CA GLN A 58 -5.32 -16.32 4.08
C GLN A 58 -5.30 -17.74 4.63
N ASN A 59 -5.67 -17.92 5.91
CA ASN A 59 -5.67 -19.22 6.59
C ASN A 59 -4.34 -20.00 6.44
N GLY A 60 -3.21 -19.28 6.51
CA GLY A 60 -1.87 -19.87 6.37
C GLY A 60 -1.45 -20.23 4.95
N ARG A 61 -2.30 -20.00 3.94
CA ARG A 61 -1.95 -20.21 2.52
C ARG A 61 -1.56 -18.89 1.87
N ALA A 62 -0.41 -18.86 1.22
CA ALA A 62 -0.01 -17.72 0.40
C ALA A 62 -0.91 -17.61 -0.83
N LEU A 63 -1.49 -16.43 -1.03
CA LEU A 63 -2.38 -16.13 -2.16
C LEU A 63 -1.61 -15.39 -3.26
N HIS A 64 -0.92 -14.31 -2.89
CA HIS A 64 -0.16 -13.51 -3.84
C HIS A 64 1.01 -12.80 -3.16
N ILE A 65 1.96 -12.33 -3.98
CA ILE A 65 3.11 -11.54 -3.54
C ILE A 65 2.94 -10.12 -4.05
N VAL A 66 3.07 -9.15 -3.17
CA VAL A 66 3.12 -7.72 -3.52
C VAL A 66 4.57 -7.31 -3.70
N PHE A 67 4.89 -6.82 -4.89
CA PHE A 67 6.23 -6.42 -5.31
C PHE A 67 6.49 -4.92 -5.07
N PRO A 68 7.75 -4.46 -5.17
CA PRO A 68 8.04 -3.03 -5.12
C PRO A 68 7.21 -2.27 -6.16
N HIS A 69 6.77 -1.08 -5.78
CA HIS A 69 5.95 -0.19 -6.59
C HIS A 69 4.50 -0.63 -6.81
N GLN A 70 4.03 -1.65 -6.07
CA GLN A 70 2.62 -2.02 -6.01
C GLN A 70 1.99 -1.53 -4.69
N PHE A 71 0.70 -1.24 -4.74
CA PHE A 71 -0.07 -0.89 -3.54
C PHE A 71 -0.37 -2.14 -2.72
N LEU A 72 -0.37 -2.00 -1.39
CA LEU A 72 -0.80 -3.04 -0.47
C LEU A 72 -2.32 -3.09 -0.35
N ASP A 73 -2.95 -1.93 -0.49
CA ASP A 73 -4.39 -1.78 -0.38
C ASP A 73 -5.06 -2.06 -1.72
N SER A 74 -6.20 -2.71 -1.66
CA SER A 74 -7.00 -3.07 -2.82
C SER A 74 -7.75 -1.85 -3.39
N PRO A 75 -8.20 -1.92 -4.66
CA PRO A 75 -8.97 -0.85 -5.31
C PRO A 75 -10.26 -0.48 -4.57
N GLU A 76 -10.77 -1.37 -3.71
CA GLU A 76 -11.92 -1.09 -2.86
C GLU A 76 -11.69 0.13 -1.94
N TRP A 77 -10.44 0.55 -1.67
CA TRP A 77 -10.08 1.80 -0.97
C TRP A 77 -10.89 3.02 -1.44
N PHE A 78 -11.20 3.11 -2.73
CA PHE A 78 -11.94 4.26 -3.28
C PHE A 78 -13.45 4.22 -2.99
N GLY A 79 -13.99 3.09 -2.51
CA GLY A 79 -15.41 2.88 -2.22
C GLY A 79 -15.72 2.55 -0.75
N VAL A 80 -14.72 2.29 0.08
CA VAL A 80 -14.88 1.97 1.51
C VAL A 80 -14.88 3.24 2.36
N SER A 81 -15.78 3.29 3.33
CA SER A 81 -15.78 4.32 4.37
C SER A 81 -14.55 4.14 5.27
N THR A 82 -13.95 5.22 5.79
CA THR A 82 -12.75 5.19 6.66
C THR A 82 -12.91 4.39 7.98
N ASP A 83 -14.09 3.84 8.24
CA ASP A 83 -14.40 2.97 9.38
C ASP A 83 -14.26 1.48 9.06
N GLU A 84 -13.82 1.12 7.85
CA GLU A 84 -13.70 -0.27 7.42
C GLU A 84 -12.32 -0.90 7.73
N TYR A 85 -12.31 -2.23 7.80
CA TYR A 85 -11.12 -3.05 8.05
C TYR A 85 -10.66 -3.71 6.75
N PHE A 86 -9.38 -4.13 6.69
CA PHE A 86 -8.90 -4.95 5.57
C PHE A 86 -9.82 -6.18 5.40
N GLN A 87 -10.27 -6.40 4.15
CA GLN A 87 -11.15 -7.50 3.74
C GLN A 87 -10.37 -8.71 3.21
#